data_AF-A0A3D4W9Z4-F1
#
_entry.id   AF-A0A3D4W9Z4-F1
#
_cell.length_a   1.000
_cell.length_b   1.000
_cell.length_c   1.000
_cell.angle_alpha   90.00
_cell.angle_beta   90.00
_cell.angle_gamma   90.00
#
_symmetry.space_group_name_H-M   'P 1'
#
loop_
_entity.id
_entity.type
_entity.pdbx_description
1 polymer ?
#
loop_
_entity_poly.entity_id
_entity_poly.type
_entity_poly.pdbx_seq_one_letter_code
_entity_poly.pdbx_strand_id
1 'polypeptide(L)'
;MKVGDRHYRTIWMEGAVVYMIDQNLLPFEFKVQSFKKREATCDAIRRMTVRGAGAIGAAAGFAMAQGLIANEDPDVARERIRATRPTARDLFYAVDRVYEAGKISVQAAIDEAQNLANANVEAAKKIGVYGDALIKDGARILTHCNAGWLGFVD
;
A
#
# COMPACT_ATOMS: atom_id res chain seq x y z
N MET A 1 -10.83 4.63 6.36
CA MET A 1 -11.37 5.67 7.30
C MET A 1 -12.50 6.48 6.67
N LYS A 2 -13.43 6.98 7.49
CA LYS A 2 -14.53 7.87 7.06
C LYS A 2 -14.05 9.33 7.02
N VAL A 3 -14.07 9.96 5.84
CA VAL A 3 -13.78 11.38 5.62
C VAL A 3 -15.04 12.04 5.10
N GLY A 4 -15.63 12.94 5.90
CA GLY A 4 -17.02 13.37 5.68
C GLY A 4 -17.96 12.16 5.75
N ASP A 5 -18.69 11.89 4.68
CA ASP A 5 -19.60 10.73 4.58
C ASP A 5 -19.06 9.54 3.79
N ARG A 6 -17.80 9.61 3.33
CA ARG A 6 -17.22 8.58 2.47
C ARG A 6 -16.10 7.80 3.16
N HIS A 7 -16.14 6.48 2.99
CA HIS A 7 -15.03 5.62 3.38
C HIS A 7 -13.95 5.64 2.28
N TYR A 8 -12.71 5.88 2.71
CA TYR A 8 -11.52 5.80 1.87
C TYR A 8 -10.57 4.75 2.41
N ARG A 9 -9.96 4.01 1.48
CA ARG A 9 -8.69 3.32 1.70
C ARG A 9 -7.56 4.34 1.54
N THR A 10 -6.45 4.12 2.22
CA THR A 10 -5.23 4.93 2.03
C THR A 10 -4.71 4.80 0.60
N ILE A 11 -4.84 3.60 0.03
CA ILE A 11 -4.39 3.24 -1.31
C ILE A 11 -5.30 2.18 -1.93
N TRP A 12 -5.59 2.30 -3.23
CA TRP A 12 -6.31 1.30 -4.01
C TRP A 12 -5.93 1.34 -5.49
N MET A 13 -6.33 0.32 -6.25
CA MET A 13 -6.08 0.22 -7.69
C MET A 13 -7.38 -0.06 -8.44
N GLU A 14 -7.62 0.68 -9.52
CA GLU A 14 -8.73 0.48 -10.46
C GLU A 14 -8.16 0.37 -11.88
N GLY A 15 -8.37 -0.78 -12.53
CA GLY A 15 -7.68 -1.11 -13.77
C GLY A 15 -6.17 -1.03 -13.58
N ALA A 16 -5.49 -0.18 -14.36
CA ALA A 16 -4.05 0.07 -14.25
C ALA A 16 -3.68 1.31 -13.41
N VAL A 17 -4.66 1.99 -12.81
CA VAL A 17 -4.45 3.27 -12.11
C VAL A 17 -4.44 3.04 -10.61
N VAL A 18 -3.38 3.49 -9.95
CA VAL A 18 -3.24 3.45 -8.49
C VAL A 18 -3.65 4.80 -7.92
N TYR A 19 -4.49 4.80 -6.90
CA TYR A 19 -4.93 5.99 -6.21
C TYR A 19 -4.39 5.97 -4.79
N MET A 20 -3.91 7.13 -4.32
CA MET A 20 -3.39 7.29 -2.96
C MET A 20 -3.86 8.60 -2.37
N ILE A 21 -4.08 8.62 -1.07
CA ILE A 21 -4.18 9.87 -0.31
C ILE A 21 -2.79 10.47 -0.19
N ASP A 22 -2.63 11.74 -0.55
CA ASP A 22 -1.36 12.44 -0.39
C ASP A 22 -1.14 12.82 1.07
N GLN A 23 -0.35 12.00 1.77
CA GLN A 23 -0.07 12.20 3.18
C GLN A 23 0.77 13.44 3.47
N ASN A 24 1.47 14.00 2.47
CA ASN A 24 2.28 15.21 2.67
C ASN A 24 1.45 16.49 2.82
N LEU A 25 0.18 16.45 2.39
CA LEU A 25 -0.74 17.59 2.47
C LEU A 25 -1.57 17.60 3.76
N LEU A 26 -1.58 16.49 4.49
CA LEU A 26 -2.27 16.39 5.77
C LEU A 26 -1.53 17.16 6.87
N PRO A 27 -2.24 17.75 7.84
CA PRO A 27 -3.69 17.68 8.05
C PRO A 27 -4.49 18.78 7.33
N PHE A 28 -3.84 19.65 6.56
CA PHE A 28 -4.47 20.88 6.05
C PHE A 28 -5.28 20.68 4.77
N GLU A 29 -4.90 19.70 3.94
CA GLU A 29 -5.60 19.39 2.70
C GLU A 29 -5.73 17.87 2.51
N PHE A 30 -6.95 17.42 2.23
CA PHE A 30 -7.23 16.04 1.86
C PHE A 30 -7.30 15.92 0.34
N LYS A 31 -6.30 15.26 -0.27
CA LYS A 31 -6.23 15.09 -1.72
C LYS A 31 -5.93 13.65 -2.10
N VAL A 32 -6.72 13.13 -3.03
CA VAL A 32 -6.44 11.84 -3.69
C VAL A 32 -5.69 12.12 -4.98
N GLN A 33 -4.55 11.48 -5.16
CA GLN A 33 -3.77 11.50 -6.39
C GLN A 33 -3.88 10.18 -7.14
N SER A 34 -3.79 10.22 -8.47
CA SER A 34 -3.82 9.04 -9.35
C SER A 34 -2.49 8.85 -10.07
N PHE A 35 -1.98 7.63 -10.06
CA PHE A 35 -0.69 7.23 -10.63
C PHE A 35 -0.92 6.16 -11.68
N LYS A 36 -0.64 6.49 -12.95
CA LYS A 36 -0.96 5.62 -14.10
C LYS A 36 0.17 4.68 -14.54
N LYS A 37 1.37 4.90 -14.03
CA LYS A 37 2.59 4.19 -14.43
C LYS A 37 3.39 3.80 -13.21
N ARG A 38 4.10 2.67 -13.30
CA ARG A 38 4.96 2.14 -12.24
C ARG A 38 5.94 3.19 -11.71
N GLU A 39 6.57 3.99 -12.59
CA GLU A 39 7.50 5.05 -12.19
C GLU A 39 6.87 6.06 -11.24
N ALA A 40 5.65 6.51 -11.56
CA ALA A 40 4.95 7.51 -10.77
C ALA A 40 4.58 6.96 -9.39
N THR A 41 4.15 5.70 -9.33
CA THR A 41 3.88 4.97 -8.07
C THR A 41 5.18 4.79 -7.26
N CYS A 42 6.30 4.44 -7.90
CA CYS A 42 7.61 4.37 -7.25
C CYS A 42 8.04 5.73 -6.68
N ASP A 43 7.81 6.82 -7.41
CA ASP A 43 8.14 8.17 -6.95
C ASP A 43 7.25 8.61 -5.78
N ALA A 44 5.97 8.22 -5.77
CA ALA A 44 5.07 8.43 -4.64
C ALA A 44 5.58 7.73 -3.35
N ILE A 45 6.14 6.52 -3.48
CA ILE A 45 6.77 5.80 -2.36
C ILE A 45 8.03 6.55 -1.88
N ARG A 46 8.90 7.00 -2.80
CA ARG A 46 10.15 7.72 -2.46
C ARG A 46 9.86 9.06 -1.78
N ARG A 47 8.90 9.82 -2.30
CA ARG A 47 8.49 11.14 -1.80
C ARG A 47 7.52 11.08 -0.62
N MET A 48 7.26 9.87 -0.12
CA MET A 48 6.38 9.64 1.03
C MET A 48 4.95 10.15 0.86
N THR A 49 4.48 10.36 -0.38
CA THR A 49 3.06 10.58 -0.67
C THR A 49 2.21 9.48 -0.05
N VAL A 50 2.72 8.23 -0.10
CA VAL A 50 2.25 7.11 0.72
C VAL A 50 3.39 6.62 1.63
N ARG A 51 3.09 6.35 2.90
CA ARG A 51 4.06 5.90 3.90
C ARG A 51 3.41 5.03 4.97
N GLY A 52 4.23 4.28 5.69
CA GLY A 52 3.78 3.20 6.59
C GLY A 52 3.90 1.84 5.91
N ALA A 53 4.29 0.82 6.67
CA ALA A 53 4.77 -0.44 6.10
C ALA A 53 3.68 -1.14 5.25
N GLY A 54 2.45 -1.23 5.77
CA GLY A 54 1.32 -1.82 5.05
C GLY A 54 0.96 -1.06 3.77
N ALA A 55 0.87 0.27 3.86
CA ALA A 55 0.56 1.11 2.70
C ALA A 55 1.66 1.08 1.62
N ILE A 56 2.93 1.04 2.03
CA ILE A 56 4.08 0.88 1.13
C ILE A 56 4.06 -0.50 0.46
N GLY A 57 3.75 -1.57 1.20
CA GLY A 57 3.62 -2.92 0.65
C GLY A 57 2.57 -2.98 -0.46
N ALA A 58 1.36 -2.46 -0.19
CA ALA A 58 0.31 -2.38 -1.21
C ALA A 58 0.72 -1.54 -2.42
N ALA A 59 1.35 -0.37 -2.19
CA ALA A 59 1.83 0.49 -3.27
C ALA A 59 2.84 -0.20 -4.17
N ALA A 60 3.76 -0.98 -3.58
CA ALA A 60 4.79 -1.69 -4.31
C ALA A 60 4.22 -2.89 -5.09
N GLY A 61 3.27 -3.63 -4.51
CA GLY A 61 2.54 -4.68 -5.22
C GLY A 61 1.76 -4.13 -6.42
N PHE A 62 1.05 -3.01 -6.24
CA PHE A 62 0.36 -2.35 -7.35
C PHE A 62 1.32 -1.81 -8.41
N ALA A 63 2.49 -1.27 -8.02
CA ALA A 63 3.52 -0.86 -8.97
C ALA A 63 4.02 -2.04 -9.81
N MET A 64 4.21 -3.21 -9.20
CA MET A 64 4.61 -4.43 -9.92
C MET A 64 3.54 -4.85 -10.93
N ALA A 65 2.26 -4.84 -10.53
CA ALA A 65 1.14 -5.11 -11.43
C ALA A 65 1.09 -4.09 -12.59
N GLN A 66 1.31 -2.80 -12.33
CA GLN A 66 1.38 -1.76 -13.39
C GLN A 66 2.47 -2.04 -14.42
N GLY A 67 3.67 -2.46 -13.99
CA GLY A 67 4.77 -2.80 -14.89
C GLY A 67 4.40 -3.98 -15.80
N LEU A 68 3.78 -5.02 -15.24
CA LEU A 68 3.32 -6.19 -15.99
C LEU A 68 2.19 -5.85 -16.97
N ILE A 69 1.22 -5.02 -16.56
CA ILE A 69 0.16 -4.52 -17.46
C ILE A 69 0.76 -3.75 -18.64
N ALA A 70 1.80 -2.95 -18.39
CA ALA A 70 2.50 -2.19 -19.41
C ALA A 70 3.48 -3.03 -20.25
N ASN A 71 3.54 -4.35 -20.02
CA ASN A 71 4.47 -5.26 -20.69
C ASN A 71 5.94 -4.83 -20.55
N GLU A 72 6.30 -4.26 -19.39
CA GLU A 72 7.68 -4.00 -19.00
C GLU A 72 8.43 -5.31 -18.72
N ASP A 73 9.76 -5.27 -18.79
CA ASP A 73 10.60 -6.38 -18.31
C ASP A 73 10.35 -6.60 -16.80
N PRO A 74 9.87 -7.79 -16.38
CA PRO A 74 9.50 -8.04 -15.00
C PRO A 74 10.66 -7.93 -14.02
N ASP A 75 11.87 -8.35 -14.42
CA ASP A 75 13.05 -8.31 -13.55
C ASP A 75 13.53 -6.87 -13.35
N VAL A 76 13.54 -6.07 -14.42
CA VAL A 76 13.87 -4.64 -14.33
C VAL A 76 12.83 -3.89 -13.49
N ALA A 77 11.54 -4.17 -13.68
CA ALA A 77 10.47 -3.58 -12.88
C ALA A 77 10.64 -3.91 -11.38
N ARG A 78 10.89 -5.18 -11.06
CA ARG A 78 11.10 -5.68 -9.70
C ARG A 78 12.23 -4.92 -8.99
N GLU A 79 13.41 -4.83 -9.62
CA GLU A 79 14.57 -4.17 -9.02
C GLU A 79 14.36 -2.67 -8.85
N ARG A 80 13.70 -2.00 -9.82
CA ARG A 80 13.38 -0.57 -9.72
C ARG A 80 12.42 -0.25 -8.58
N ILE A 81 11.44 -1.12 -8.31
CA ILE A 81 10.49 -0.94 -7.21
C ILE A 81 11.20 -1.18 -5.87
N ARG A 82 11.99 -2.26 -5.76
CA ARG A 82 12.81 -2.59 -4.58
C ARG A 82 13.78 -1.48 -4.18
N ALA A 83 14.32 -0.75 -5.15
CA ALA A 83 15.22 0.38 -4.92
C ALA A 83 14.53 1.67 -4.39
N THR A 84 13.20 1.71 -4.25
CA THR A 84 12.51 2.92 -3.75
C THR A 84 12.77 3.17 -2.27
N ARG A 85 12.61 2.16 -1.41
CA ARG A 85 12.83 2.24 0.05
C ARG A 85 13.42 0.91 0.58
N PRO A 86 14.75 0.76 0.57
CA PRO A 86 15.43 -0.54 0.68
C PRO A 86 15.35 -1.20 2.07
N THR A 87 14.75 -0.56 3.07
CA THR A 87 14.56 -1.11 4.42
C THR A 87 13.12 -1.58 4.69
N ALA A 88 12.17 -1.31 3.79
CA ALA A 88 10.76 -1.65 3.99
C ALA A 88 10.50 -3.13 3.67
N ARG A 89 10.44 -4.01 4.67
CA ARG A 89 10.24 -5.45 4.45
C ARG A 89 8.95 -5.78 3.68
N ASP A 90 7.85 -5.08 3.99
CA ASP A 90 6.55 -5.25 3.32
C ASP A 90 6.61 -4.91 1.83
N LEU A 91 7.50 -4.00 1.44
CA LEU A 91 7.77 -3.69 0.05
C LEU A 91 8.28 -4.91 -0.70
N PHE A 92 9.35 -5.52 -0.20
CA PHE A 92 9.95 -6.70 -0.83
C PHE A 92 8.96 -7.87 -0.89
N TYR A 93 8.27 -8.11 0.23
CA TYR A 93 7.26 -9.16 0.33
C TYR A 93 6.17 -9.02 -0.74
N ALA A 94 5.59 -7.83 -0.89
CA ALA A 94 4.53 -7.60 -1.85
C ALA A 94 5.02 -7.68 -3.30
N VAL A 95 6.17 -7.07 -3.61
CA VAL A 95 6.77 -7.09 -4.95
C VAL A 95 7.02 -8.52 -5.41
N ASP A 96 7.59 -9.36 -4.54
CA ASP A 96 7.99 -10.72 -4.90
C ASP A 96 6.78 -11.60 -5.17
N ARG A 97 5.74 -11.49 -4.34
CA ARG A 97 4.49 -12.23 -4.53
C ARG A 97 3.80 -11.87 -5.85
N VAL A 98 3.69 -10.57 -6.15
CA VAL A 98 3.09 -10.11 -7.40
C VAL A 98 3.95 -10.48 -8.61
N TYR A 99 5.28 -10.41 -8.49
CA TYR A 99 6.21 -10.84 -9.53
C TYR A 99 6.08 -12.34 -9.84
N GLU A 100 6.02 -13.21 -8.83
CA GLU A 100 5.82 -14.66 -9.02
C GLU A 100 4.46 -14.96 -9.64
N ALA A 101 3.39 -14.30 -9.20
CA ALA A 101 2.07 -14.42 -9.82
C ALA A 101 2.08 -13.96 -11.28
N GLY A 102 2.86 -12.92 -11.60
CA GLY A 102 3.05 -12.40 -12.95
C GLY A 102 3.66 -13.38 -13.94
N LYS A 103 4.44 -14.36 -13.45
CA LYS A 103 4.97 -15.45 -14.30
C LYS A 103 3.86 -16.37 -14.82
N ILE A 104 2.71 -16.41 -14.15
CA ILE A 104 1.53 -17.17 -14.59
C ILE A 104 0.74 -16.35 -15.60
N SER A 105 0.37 -15.12 -15.24
CA SER A 105 -0.28 -14.16 -16.14
C SER A 105 -0.32 -12.76 -15.54
N VAL A 106 -0.55 -11.75 -16.38
CA VAL A 106 -0.82 -10.37 -15.92
C VAL A 106 -2.03 -10.33 -15.00
N GLN A 107 -3.09 -11.10 -15.29
CA GLN A 107 -4.28 -11.13 -14.45
C GLN A 107 -3.98 -11.70 -13.06
N ALA A 108 -3.20 -12.77 -12.96
CA ALA A 108 -2.78 -13.33 -11.68
C ALA A 108 -1.97 -12.33 -10.84
N ALA A 109 -1.13 -11.51 -11.46
CA ALA A 109 -0.43 -10.42 -10.77
C ALA A 109 -1.39 -9.34 -10.24
N ILE A 110 -2.39 -8.94 -11.02
CA ILE A 110 -3.41 -7.97 -10.59
C ILE A 110 -4.19 -8.53 -9.39
N ASP A 111 -4.66 -9.76 -9.50
CA ASP A 111 -5.43 -10.43 -8.45
C ASP A 111 -4.60 -10.56 -7.17
N GLU A 112 -3.33 -10.93 -7.29
CA GLU A 112 -2.41 -11.04 -6.16
C GLU A 112 -2.15 -9.69 -5.49
N ALA A 113 -1.97 -8.62 -6.26
CA ALA A 113 -1.78 -7.28 -5.72
C ALA A 113 -3.02 -6.81 -4.93
N GLN A 114 -4.23 -7.08 -5.46
CA GLN A 114 -5.49 -6.80 -4.77
C GLN A 114 -5.65 -7.67 -3.52
N ASN A 115 -5.30 -8.96 -3.59
CA ASN A 115 -5.34 -9.88 -2.47
C ASN A 115 -4.42 -9.43 -1.33
N LEU A 116 -3.20 -8.97 -1.64
CA LEU A 116 -2.28 -8.41 -0.64
C LEU A 116 -2.86 -7.16 0.02
N ALA A 117 -3.46 -6.26 -0.76
CA ALA A 117 -4.08 -5.06 -0.21
C ALA A 117 -5.27 -5.41 0.71
N ASN A 118 -6.13 -6.33 0.30
CA ASN A 118 -7.26 -6.79 1.10
C ASN A 118 -6.81 -7.57 2.35
N ALA A 119 -5.78 -8.41 2.24
CA ALA A 119 -5.21 -9.12 3.38
C ALA A 119 -4.60 -8.15 4.40
N ASN A 120 -4.04 -7.02 3.97
CA ASN A 120 -3.54 -5.98 4.85
C ASN A 120 -4.67 -5.33 5.68
N VAL A 121 -5.81 -5.02 5.05
CA VAL A 121 -7.02 -4.52 5.73
C VAL A 121 -7.46 -5.49 6.82
N GLU A 122 -7.61 -6.77 6.48
CA GLU A 122 -8.06 -7.80 7.43
C GLU A 122 -7.05 -8.03 8.56
N ALA A 123 -5.75 -8.00 8.27
CA ALA A 123 -4.71 -8.11 9.28
C ALA A 123 -4.72 -6.92 10.24
N ALA A 124 -4.87 -5.69 9.73
CA ALA A 124 -4.97 -4.47 10.53
C ALA A 124 -6.20 -4.47 11.45
N LYS A 125 -7.34 -4.97 10.95
CA LYS A 125 -8.53 -5.16 11.78
C LYS A 125 -8.31 -6.20 12.88
N LYS A 126 -7.75 -7.36 12.54
CA LYS A 126 -7.51 -8.45 13.51
C LYS A 126 -6.54 -8.05 14.60
N ILE A 127 -5.45 -7.36 14.28
CA ILE A 127 -4.51 -6.89 15.30
C ILE A 127 -5.16 -5.87 16.25
N GLY A 128 -6.07 -5.03 15.74
CA GLY A 128 -6.88 -4.14 16.58
C GLY A 128 -7.78 -4.91 17.55
N VAL A 129 -8.53 -5.91 17.07
CA VAL A 129 -9.41 -6.75 17.90
C VAL A 129 -8.62 -7.52 18.96
N TYR A 130 -7.48 -8.10 18.60
CA TYR A 130 -6.64 -8.85 19.55
C TYR A 130 -5.94 -7.93 20.55
N GLY A 131 -5.51 -6.74 20.10
CA GLY A 131 -4.87 -5.76 20.97
C GLY A 131 -5.83 -5.13 21.97
N ASP A 132 -7.08 -4.90 21.58
CA ASP A 132 -8.14 -4.34 22.44
C ASP A 132 -8.35 -5.17 23.72
N ALA A 133 -8.32 -6.51 23.60
CA ALA A 133 -8.44 -7.41 24.74
C ALA A 133 -7.32 -7.27 25.79
N LEU A 134 -6.20 -6.62 25.45
CA LEU A 134 -5.08 -6.36 26.35
C LEU A 134 -5.17 -5.00 27.05
N ILE A 135 -6.05 -4.11 26.58
CA ILE A 135 -6.17 -2.73 27.04
C ILE A 135 -7.29 -2.66 28.08
N LYS A 136 -6.95 -2.23 29.29
CA LYS A 136 -7.94 -2.04 30.35
C LYS A 136 -8.68 -0.71 30.17
N ASP A 137 -9.94 -0.67 30.62
CA ASP A 137 -10.69 0.58 30.70
C ASP A 137 -9.92 1.64 31.51
N GLY A 138 -9.93 2.88 31.04
CA GLY A 138 -9.18 4.00 31.62
C GLY A 138 -7.65 3.97 31.40
N ALA A 139 -7.10 3.01 30.66
CA ALA A 139 -5.67 2.99 30.35
C ALA A 139 -5.23 4.20 29.52
N ARG A 140 -4.00 4.67 29.76
CA ARG A 140 -3.34 5.70 28.95
C ARG A 140 -2.25 5.05 28.12
N ILE A 141 -2.37 5.14 26.80
CA ILE A 141 -1.46 4.50 25.84
C ILE A 141 -0.57 5.57 25.21
N LEU A 142 0.75 5.35 25.27
CA LEU A 142 1.71 6.10 24.48
C LEU A 142 1.88 5.40 23.13
N THR A 143 1.80 6.18 22.04
CA THR A 143 2.13 5.72 20.69
C THR A 143 3.17 6.65 20.07
N HIS A 144 3.84 6.18 19.03
CA HIS A 144 4.81 6.95 18.28
C HIS A 144 4.59 6.77 16.78
N CYS A 145 4.86 7.83 16.01
CA CYS A 145 4.59 7.89 14.58
C CYS A 145 3.09 7.79 14.26
N ASN A 146 2.76 7.20 13.10
CA ASN A 146 1.40 6.94 12.67
C ASN A 146 1.31 5.50 12.13
N ALA A 147 0.93 4.58 13.02
CA ALA A 147 0.61 3.19 12.73
C ALA A 147 -0.92 2.95 12.72
N GLY A 148 -1.69 4.00 12.40
CA GLY A 148 -3.12 3.90 12.16
C GLY A 148 -3.45 3.77 10.68
N TRP A 149 -4.69 4.11 10.35
CA TRP A 149 -5.28 4.16 9.00
C TRP A 149 -4.28 4.45 7.85
N LEU A 150 -3.63 5.62 7.86
CA LEU A 150 -2.74 6.06 6.78
C LEU A 150 -1.45 5.23 6.66
N GLY A 151 -1.10 4.43 7.68
CA GLY A 151 0.04 3.53 7.64
C GLY A 151 -0.24 2.17 7.00
N PHE A 152 -1.52 1.85 6.77
CA PHE A 152 -2.04 0.60 6.25
C PHE A 152 -2.98 0.87 5.05
N VAL A 153 -3.63 -0.17 4.52
CA VAL A 153 -4.52 -0.05 3.35
C VAL A 153 -5.91 0.45 3.71
N ASP A 154 -6.50 -0.07 4.79
CA ASP A 154 -7.83 0.33 5.28
C ASP A 154 -7.79 1.73 5.79
#